data_AF-A0A497F7E7-F1
#
_entry.id   AF-A0A497F7E7-F1
#
_cell.length_a   1.000
_cell.length_b   1.000
_cell.length_c   1.000
_cell.angle_alpha   90.00
_cell.angle_beta   90.00
_cell.angle_gamma   90.00
#
_symmetry.space_group_name_H-M   'P 1'
#
loop_
_entity.id
_entity.type
_entity.pdbx_description
1 polymer ?
#
loop_
_entity_poly.entity_id
_entity_poly.type
_entity_poly.pdbx_seq_one_letter_code
_entity_poly.pdbx_strand_id
1 'polypeptide(L)'
;MGRKYKKKLPLRPPKRIPTVFQCPRCGRKAVRVELEKDSGKARVSCGSCKIYAEIEIPPICGAVDAYGKFVDLYYEGKLEEEKESE
;
A
#
# COMPACT_ATOMS: atom_id res chain seq x y z
N MET A 1 36.93 27.20 32.55
CA MET A 1 36.66 27.21 31.10
C MET A 1 35.55 26.21 30.79
N GLY A 2 34.31 26.70 30.59
CA GLY A 2 33.13 25.84 30.45
C GLY A 2 33.01 25.25 29.04
N ARG A 3 32.87 23.92 28.94
CA ARG A 3 32.53 23.24 27.68
C ARG A 3 31.14 23.71 27.23
N LYS A 4 31.08 24.53 26.18
CA LYS A 4 29.82 24.84 25.50
C LYS A 4 29.21 23.53 25.01
N TYR A 5 28.17 23.05 25.69
CA TYR A 5 27.41 21.89 25.29
C TYR A 5 26.71 22.21 23.96
N LYS A 6 27.23 21.68 22.84
CA LYS A 6 26.54 21.75 21.54
C LYS A 6 25.33 20.82 21.64
N LYS A 7 24.12 21.40 21.72
CA LYS A 7 22.87 20.64 21.56
C LYS A 7 22.94 19.88 20.24
N LYS A 8 22.86 18.55 20.29
CA LYS A 8 22.71 17.73 19.08
C LYS A 8 21.43 18.17 18.39
N LEU A 9 21.52 18.64 17.15
CA LEU A 9 20.35 18.93 16.35
C LEU A 9 19.54 17.64 16.19
N PRO A 10 18.21 17.67 16.40
CA PRO A 10 17.39 16.50 16.15
C PRO A 10 17.50 16.13 14.66
N LEU A 11 18.00 14.92 14.39
CA LEU A 11 18.05 14.37 13.04
C LEU A 11 16.61 14.13 12.56
N ARG A 12 16.30 14.56 11.33
CA ARG A 12 15.00 14.25 10.72
C ARG A 12 14.91 12.72 10.50
N PRO A 13 13.78 12.09 10.80
CA PRO A 13 13.60 10.68 10.52
C PRO A 13 13.75 10.41 9.01
N PRO A 14 14.30 9.24 8.62
CA PRO A 14 14.43 8.87 7.23
C PRO A 14 13.05 8.81 6.57
N LYS A 15 12.96 9.27 5.32
CA LYS A 15 11.73 9.17 4.52
C LYS A 15 11.43 7.69 4.27
N ARG A 16 10.27 7.22 4.72
CA ARG A 16 9.79 5.85 4.49
C ARG A 16 8.79 5.86 3.34
N ILE A 17 8.79 4.79 2.55
CA ILE A 17 7.79 4.56 1.53
C ILE A 17 6.44 4.38 2.24
N PRO A 18 5.36 5.05 1.79
CA PRO A 18 4.05 4.90 2.40
C PRO A 18 3.53 3.47 2.20
N THR A 19 2.95 2.90 3.25
CA THR A 19 2.31 1.57 3.24
C THR A 19 0.79 1.65 3.16
N VAL A 20 0.22 2.85 3.26
CA VAL A 20 -1.21 3.11 3.26
C VAL A 20 -1.57 3.96 2.05
N PHE A 21 -2.46 3.44 1.21
CA PHE A 21 -2.88 4.09 -0.04
C PHE A 21 -4.35 4.49 -0.01
N GLN A 22 -4.73 5.37 -0.95
CA GLN A 22 -6.09 5.86 -1.09
C GLN A 22 -6.96 4.86 -1.86
N CYS A 23 -8.19 4.63 -1.44
CA CYS A 23 -9.09 3.76 -2.19
C CYS A 23 -9.76 4.51 -3.35
N PRO A 24 -9.76 4.00 -4.59
CA PRO A 24 -10.46 4.62 -5.71
C PRO A 24 -11.99 4.60 -5.54
N ARG A 25 -12.55 3.64 -4.80
CA ARG A 25 -14.00 3.49 -4.59
C ARG A 25 -14.57 4.43 -3.52
N CYS A 26 -13.88 4.58 -2.39
CA CYS A 26 -14.41 5.31 -1.23
C CYS A 26 -13.59 6.54 -0.83
N GLY A 27 -12.49 6.83 -1.53
CA GLY A 27 -11.64 8.00 -1.28
C GLY A 27 -10.85 7.98 0.03
N ARG A 28 -11.04 6.98 0.91
CA ARG A 28 -10.36 6.86 2.21
C ARG A 28 -8.97 6.22 2.07
N LYS A 29 -8.03 6.64 2.91
CA LYS A 29 -6.68 6.05 3.02
C LYS A 29 -6.70 4.78 3.87
N ALA A 30 -7.28 3.72 3.34
CA ALA A 30 -7.48 2.45 4.06
C ALA A 30 -7.09 1.23 3.23
N VAL A 31 -6.32 1.43 2.15
CA VAL A 31 -5.81 0.32 1.33
C VAL A 31 -4.50 -0.17 1.93
N ARG A 32 -4.49 -1.45 2.32
CA ARG A 32 -3.34 -2.19 2.83
C ARG A 32 -2.83 -3.13 1.75
N VAL A 33 -1.53 -3.12 1.53
CA VAL A 33 -0.84 -3.98 0.57
C VAL A 33 0.06 -4.94 1.34
N GLU A 34 -0.15 -6.23 1.17
CA GLU A 34 0.66 -7.30 1.73
C GLU A 34 1.39 -8.00 0.59
N LEU A 35 2.72 -7.97 0.65
CA LEU A 35 3.59 -8.56 -0.37
C LEU A 35 4.12 -9.90 0.15
N GLU A 36 3.70 -10.99 -0.46
CA GLU A 36 4.25 -12.32 -0.24
C GLU A 36 5.42 -12.51 -1.21
N LYS A 37 6.64 -12.24 -0.72
CA LYS A 37 7.88 -12.30 -1.52
C LYS A 37 8.20 -13.72 -2.00
N ASP A 38 7.80 -14.72 -1.23
CA ASP A 38 8.06 -16.14 -1.51
C ASP A 38 7.21 -16.69 -2.66
N SER A 39 5.99 -16.18 -2.82
CA SER A 39 5.05 -16.62 -3.86
C SER A 39 4.93 -15.65 -5.04
N GLY A 40 5.55 -14.47 -4.96
CA GLY A 40 5.39 -13.44 -6.00
C GLY A 40 3.95 -12.91 -6.08
N LYS A 41 3.26 -12.86 -4.94
CA LYS A 41 1.86 -12.45 -4.83
C LYS A 41 1.73 -11.21 -3.98
N ALA A 42 0.84 -10.31 -4.38
CA ALA A 42 0.50 -9.11 -3.65
C ALA A 42 -0.99 -9.10 -3.37
N ARG A 43 -1.36 -9.07 -2.08
CA ARG A 43 -2.74 -8.94 -1.64
C ARG A 43 -3.02 -7.49 -1.32
N VAL A 44 -4.02 -6.91 -1.98
CA VAL A 44 -4.48 -5.55 -1.77
C VAL A 44 -5.87 -5.62 -1.15
N SER A 45 -6.02 -5.05 0.04
CA SER A 45 -7.31 -5.02 0.75
C SER A 45 -7.66 -3.62 1.21
N CYS A 46 -8.91 -3.21 1.01
CA CYS A 46 -9.43 -1.95 1.55
C CYS A 46 -10.34 -2.19 2.75
N GLY A 47 -9.95 -1.69 3.92
CA GLY A 47 -10.74 -1.85 5.15
C GLY A 47 -12.06 -1.06 5.19
N SER A 48 -12.29 -0.12 4.27
CA SER A 48 -13.50 0.71 4.25
C SER A 48 -14.60 0.22 3.32
N CYS A 49 -14.24 -0.31 2.14
CA CYS A 49 -15.20 -0.78 1.14
C CYS A 49 -15.09 -2.28 0.85
N LYS A 50 -14.27 -3.00 1.63
CA LYS A 50 -14.07 -4.47 1.55
C LYS A 50 -13.69 -4.97 0.15
N ILE A 51 -12.93 -4.16 -0.60
CA ILE A 51 -12.37 -4.64 -1.87
C ILE A 51 -11.17 -5.51 -1.52
N TYR A 52 -11.11 -6.68 -2.13
CA TYR A 52 -9.98 -7.58 -2.09
C TYR A 52 -9.49 -7.83 -3.51
N ALA A 53 -8.18 -7.87 -3.69
CA ALA A 53 -7.55 -8.22 -4.95
C ALA A 53 -6.25 -8.96 -4.68
N GLU A 54 -6.06 -10.09 -5.36
CA GLU A 54 -4.79 -10.80 -5.40
C GLU A 54 -4.14 -10.54 -6.76
N ILE A 55 -2.92 -10.01 -6.75
CA ILE A 55 -2.20 -9.64 -7.96
C ILE A 55 -0.85 -10.35 -7.93
N GLU A 56 -0.50 -11.01 -9.03
CA GLU A 56 0.83 -11.60 -9.20
C GLU A 56 1.82 -10.51 -9.62
N ILE A 57 2.90 -10.38 -8.85
CA ILE A 57 3.89 -9.32 -9.04
C ILE A 57 5.29 -9.90 -8.80
N PRO A 58 6.26 -9.60 -9.68
CA PRO A 58 7.64 -10.02 -9.46
C PRO A 58 8.19 -9.44 -8.15
N PRO A 59 9.13 -10.14 -7.48
CA PRO A 59 9.64 -9.78 -6.16
C PRO A 59 10.45 -8.48 -6.11
N ILE A 60 10.74 -7.88 -7.26
CA ILE A 60 11.46 -6.61 -7.40
C ILE A 60 10.52 -5.42 -7.15
N CYS A 61 9.21 -5.61 -7.35
CA CYS A 61 8.22 -4.54 -7.22
C CYS A 61 7.87 -4.27 -5.75
N GLY A 62 7.57 -3.01 -5.46
CA GLY A 62 7.15 -2.55 -4.15
C GLY A 62 5.64 -2.47 -3.98
N ALA A 63 5.22 -1.99 -2.80
CA ALA A 63 3.79 -1.83 -2.47
C ALA A 63 3.09 -0.80 -3.39
N VAL A 64 3.86 0.16 -3.92
CA VAL A 64 3.36 1.19 -4.85
C VAL A 64 2.96 0.59 -6.19
N ASP A 65 3.76 -0.34 -6.72
CA ASP A 65 3.49 -1.00 -8.00
C ASP A 65 2.23 -1.88 -7.93
N ALA A 66 2.04 -2.57 -6.80
CA ALA A 66 0.84 -3.35 -6.53
C ALA A 66 -0.42 -2.46 -6.48
N TYR A 67 -0.30 -1.30 -5.85
CA TYR A 67 -1.38 -0.34 -5.81
C TYR A 67 -1.69 0.26 -7.19
N GLY A 68 -0.68 0.56 -8.01
CA GLY A 68 -0.87 1.03 -9.39
C GLY A 68 -1.68 0.04 -10.21
N LYS A 69 -1.22 -1.22 -10.26
CA LYS A 69 -1.94 -2.31 -10.96
C LYS A 69 -3.37 -2.49 -10.42
N PHE A 70 -3.57 -2.38 -9.11
CA PHE A 70 -4.89 -2.46 -8.51
C PHE A 70 -5.83 -1.35 -8.99
N VAL A 71 -5.33 -0.11 -9.09
CA VAL A 71 -6.12 1.03 -9.58
C VAL A 71 -6.46 0.85 -11.06
N ASP A 72 -5.49 0.40 -11.87
CA ASP A 72 -5.71 0.12 -13.29
C ASP A 72 -6.78 -0.96 -13.47
N LEU A 73 -6.67 -2.08 -12.74
CA LEU A 73 -7.66 -3.17 -12.75
C LEU A 73 -9.05 -2.72 -12.27
N TYR A 74 -9.11 -1.81 -11.30
CA TYR A 74 -10.36 -1.23 -10.81
C TYR A 74 -11.05 -0.40 -11.89
N TYR A 75 -10.30 0.43 -12.64
CA TYR A 75 -10.86 1.20 -13.74
C TYR A 75 -11.14 0.36 -15.00
N GLU A 76 -10.41 -0.73 -15.22
CA GLU A 76 -10.69 -1.71 -16.27
C GLU A 76 -11.95 -2.55 -15.98
N GLY A 77 -12.52 -2.47 -14.77
CA GLY A 77 -13.74 -3.21 -14.39
C GLY A 77 -13.51 -4.71 -14.17
N LYS A 78 -12.26 -5.14 -13.99
CA LYS A 78 -11.87 -6.55 -13.81
C LYS A 78 -11.75 -6.99 -12.36
N LEU A 79 -12.00 -6.10 -11.40
CA LEU A 79 -12.04 -6.52 -10.01
C LEU A 79 -13.34 -7.27 -9.78
N GLU A 80 -13.19 -8.58 -9.58
CA GLU A 80 -14.18 -9.46 -9.01
C GLU A 80 -14.67 -8.83 -7.70
N GLU A 81 -15.75 -8.06 -7.78
CA GLU A 81 -16.68 -8.07 -6.68
C GLU A 81 -17.10 -9.53 -6.55
N GLU A 82 -16.69 -10.22 -5.49
CA GLU A 82 -17.53 -11.27 -4.94
C GLU A 82 -18.86 -10.61 -4.53
N LYS A 83 -19.71 -10.43 -5.54
CA LYS A 83 -21.13 -10.21 -5.44
C LYS A 83 -21.76 -11.34 -6.23
N GLU A 84 -21.85 -12.46 -5.56
CA GLU A 84 -22.85 -13.48 -5.86
C GLU A 84 -23.17 -14.12 -4.51
N SER A 85 -24.40 -14.19 -3.99
CA SER A 85 -25.70 -13.56 -4.22
C SER A 85 -26.64 -14.26 -3.22
N GLU A 86 -27.60 -13.53 -2.66
CA GLU A 86 -28.87 -13.98 -2.04
C GLU A 86 -28.89 -15.00 -0.88
#